data_AF-A0A0K9GFQ0-F1
#
_entry.id   AF-A0A0K9GFQ0-F1
#
_cell.length_a   1.000
_cell.length_b   1.000
_cell.length_c   1.000
_cell.angle_alpha   90.00
_cell.angle_beta   90.00
_cell.angle_gamma   90.00
#
_symmetry.space_group_name_H-M   'P 1'
#
loop_
_entity.id
_entity.type
_entity.pdbx_description
1 polymer ?
#
loop_
_entity_poly.entity_id
_entity_poly.type
_entity_poly.pdbx_seq_one_letter_code
_entity_poly.pdbx_strand_id
1 'polypeptide(L)' 'MTEYAVDFFLFALFVIGLTAFMGPLTNGIGHLLSPRQKRNSFVKQTSLSQAGFKSVGGKPK' A
#
# COMPACT_ATOMS: atom_id res chain seq x y z
N MET A 1 -10.44 32.43 29.16
CA MET A 1 -11.24 31.52 28.31
C MET A 1 -10.80 31.57 26.85
N THR A 2 -10.63 32.76 26.25
CA THR A 2 -10.21 32.91 24.84
C THR A 2 -8.83 32.32 24.54
N GLU A 3 -7.84 32.56 25.40
CA GLU A 3 -6.49 31.99 25.25
C GLU A 3 -6.50 30.46 25.26
N TYR A 4 -7.15 29.86 26.26
CA TYR A 4 -7.37 28.41 26.33
C TYR A 4 -8.08 27.85 25.09
N ALA A 5 -9.07 28.56 24.56
CA ALA A 5 -9.77 28.13 23.35
C ALA A 5 -8.83 28.15 22.12
N VAL A 6 -8.01 29.19 21.97
CA VAL A 6 -7.03 29.30 20.86
C VAL A 6 -6.00 28.17 20.93
N ASP A 7 -5.44 27.91 22.11
CA ASP A 7 -4.47 26.82 22.31
C ASP A 7 -5.10 25.45 22.00
N PHE A 8 -6.32 25.23 22.48
CA PHE A 8 -7.06 24.00 22.20
C PHE A 8 -7.33 23.82 20.70
N PHE A 9 -7.74 24.87 20.00
CA PHE A 9 -7.98 24.83 18.55
C PHE A 9 -6.68 24.54 17.78
N LEU A 10 -5.58 25.18 18.16
CA LEU A 10 -4.28 24.97 17.52
C LEU A 10 -3.82 23.51 17.70
N PHE A 11 -3.94 22.98 18.92
CA PHE A 11 -3.60 21.60 19.22
C PHE A 11 -4.52 20.60 18.50
N ALA A 12 -5.82 20.86 18.45
CA ALA A 12 -6.77 20.02 17.74
C ALA A 12 -6.46 19.96 16.24
N LEU A 13 -6.21 21.10 15.59
CA LEU A 13 -5.82 21.15 14.18
C LEU A 13 -4.51 20.41 13.92
N PHE A 14 -3.54 20.54 14.83
CA PHE A 14 -2.28 19.82 14.74
C PHE A 14 -2.48 18.30 14.79
N VAL A 15 -3.25 17.79 15.75
CA VAL A 15 -3.53 16.35 15.88
C VAL A 15 -4.29 15.83 14.66
N ILE A 16 -5.30 16.56 14.18
CA ILE A 16 -6.06 16.19 12.99
C ILE A 16 -5.14 16.16 11.77
N GLY A 17 -4.31 17.19 11.58
CA GLY A 17 -3.35 17.28 10.48
C GLY A 17 -2.34 16.13 10.51
N LEU A 18 -1.80 15.81 11.68
CA LEU A 18 -0.86 14.69 11.86
C LEU A 18 -1.52 13.35 11.49
N THR A 19 -2.74 13.13 11.96
CA THR A 19 -3.48 11.88 11.71
C THR A 19 -3.82 11.74 10.22
N ALA A 20 -4.27 12.82 9.58
CA ALA A 20 -4.54 12.84 8.15
C ALA A 20 -3.27 12.68 7.30
N PHE A 21 -2.14 13.23 7.75
CA PHE A 21 -0.84 13.14 7.06
C PHE A 21 -0.25 11.72 7.09
N MET A 22 -0.55 10.93 8.12
CA MET A 22 0.01 9.60 8.28
C MET A 22 -0.41 8.64 7.15
N GLY A 23 -1.60 8.81 6.57
CA GLY A 23 -2.09 8.01 5.45
C GLY A 23 -1.25 8.21 4.17
N PRO A 24 -1.18 9.44 3.62
CA PRO A 24 -0.32 9.75 2.48
C PRO A 24 1.16 9.44 2.74
N LEU A 25 1.67 9.74 3.94
CA LEU A 25 3.06 9.44 4.31
C LEU A 25 3.33 7.92 4.26
N THR A 26 2.46 7.12 4.86
CA THR A 26 2.59 5.66 4.90
C THR A 26 2.37 5.04 3.51
N ASN A 27 1.50 5.60 2.68
CA ASN A 27 1.34 5.18 1.29
C ASN A 27 2.56 5.55 0.43
N GLY A 28 3.13 6.73 0.63
CA GLY A 28 4.34 7.18 -0.06
C GLY A 28 5.57 6.37 0.33
N ILE A 29 5.82 6.22 1.63
CA ILE A 29 6.88 5.35 2.19
C ILE A 29 6.62 3.90 1.81
N GLY A 30 5.37 3.45 1.88
CA GLY A 30 4.95 2.10 1.50
C GLY A 30 5.26 1.81 0.03
N HIS A 31 5.09 2.77 -0.89
CA HIS A 31 5.50 2.60 -2.29
C HIS A 31 7.03 2.61 -2.47
N LEU A 32 7.77 3.34 -1.64
CA LEU A 32 9.23 3.43 -1.70
C LEU A 32 9.92 2.19 -1.08
N LEU A 33 9.41 1.70 0.05
CA LEU A 33 9.93 0.54 0.79
C LEU A 33 9.34 -0.79 0.32
N SER A 34 8.13 -0.79 -0.26
CA SER A 34 7.60 -1.98 -0.91
C SER A 34 8.29 -2.14 -2.26
N PRO A 35 9.10 -3.20 -2.46
CA PRO A 35 9.66 -3.48 -3.76
C PRO A 35 8.48 -3.87 -4.64
N ARG A 36 8.08 -2.97 -5.54
CA ARG A 36 7.08 -3.19 -6.61
C ARG A 36 7.30 -4.53 -7.36
N GLN A 37 8.49 -5.11 -7.27
CA GLN A 37 8.88 -6.43 -7.76
C GLN A 37 8.18 -7.61 -7.06
N LYS A 38 7.76 -7.50 -5.79
CA LYS A 38 7.07 -8.60 -5.07
C LYS A 38 5.62 -8.81 -5.53
N ARG A 39 4.95 -7.79 -6.08
CA ARG A 39 3.59 -7.94 -6.64
C ARG A 39 3.55 -8.92 -7.82
N ASN A 40 4.60 -8.91 -8.63
CA ASN A 40 4.77 -9.85 -9.73
C ASN A 40 5.48 -11.15 -9.33
N SER A 41 5.94 -11.31 -8.09
CA SER A 41 6.56 -12.57 -7.66
C SER A 41 5.55 -13.71 -7.66
N PHE A 42 4.32 -13.45 -7.20
CA PHE A 42 3.24 -14.42 -7.25
C PHE A 42 2.81 -14.70 -8.70
N VAL A 43 2.65 -13.66 -9.52
CA VAL A 43 2.30 -13.82 -10.94
C VAL A 43 3.38 -14.56 -11.72
N LYS A 44 4.65 -14.27 -11.47
CA LYS A 44 5.80 -14.94 -12.10
C LYS A 44 5.91 -16.39 -11.62
N GLN A 45 5.73 -16.64 -10.33
CA GLN A 45 5.70 -18.00 -9.77
C GLN A 45 4.54 -18.81 -10.36
N THR A 46 3.34 -18.24 -10.40
CA THR A 46 2.16 -18.87 -11.03
C THR A 46 2.39 -19.11 -12.52
N SER A 47 2.99 -18.16 -13.25
CA SER A 47 3.33 -18.33 -14.67
C SER A 47 4.33 -19.47 -14.89
N LEU A 48 5.33 -19.62 -14.02
CA LEU A 48 6.30 -20.71 -14.10
C LEU A 48 5.65 -22.06 -13.81
N SER A 49 4.79 -22.15 -12.79
CA SER A 49 4.02 -23.36 -12.51
C SER A 49 3.07 -23.71 -13.66
N GLN A 50 2.30 -22.74 -14.18
CA GLN A 50 1.38 -22.95 -15.29
C GLN A 50 2.06 -23.29 -16.61
N ALA A 51 3.30 -22.83 -16.84
CA ALA A 51 4.08 -23.20 -18.02
C ALA A 51 4.35 -24.71 -18.08
N GLY A 52 4.61 -25.36 -16.93
CA GLY A 52 4.73 -26.81 -16.85
C GLY A 52 3.41 -27.55 -17.13
N PHE A 53 2.28 -26.98 -16.68
CA PHE A 53 0.96 -27.58 -16.91
C PHE A 53 0.44 -27.41 -18.35
N LYS A 54 0.90 -26.39 -19.09
CA LYS A 54 0.56 -26.21 -20.51
C LYS A 54 1.04 -27.38 -21.38
N SER A 55 2.09 -28.09 -20.98
CA SER A 55 2.59 -29.26 -21.71
C SER A 55 1.75 -30.53 -21.50
N VAL A 56 0.93 -30.59 -20.44
CA VAL A 56 0.09 -31.75 -20.10
C VAL A 56 -1.41 -31.53 -20.37
N GLY A 57 -1.84 -30.28 -20.56
CA GLY A 57 -3.19 -29.96 -21.05
C GLY A 57 -3.29 -30.23 -22.55
N GLY A 58 -3.72 -31.44 -22.91
CA GLY A 58 -3.89 -31.88 -24.30
C GLY A 58 -4.64 -30.87 -25.19
N LYS A 59 -4.30 -30.86 -26.48
CA LYS A 59 -4.91 -29.96 -27.48
C LYS A 59 -6.44 -30.12 -27.48
N PRO A 60 -7.21 -29.03 -27.47
CA PRO A 60 -8.65 -29.12 -27.69
C PRO A 60 -8.89 -29.74 -29.08
N LYS A 61 -9.84 -30.67 -29.11
CA LYS A 61 -10.21 -31.50 -30.27
C LYS A 61 -11.00 -30.69 -31.29
#